data_AF-A0A3B4BDN1-F1
#
_entry.id   AF-A0A3B4BDN1-F1
#
_cell.length_a   1.000
_cell.length_b   1.000
_cell.length_c   1.000
_cell.angle_alpha   90.00
_cell.angle_beta   90.00
_cell.angle_gamma   90.00
#
_symmetry.space_group_name_H-M   'P 1'
#
loop_
_entity.id
_entity.type
_entity.pdbx_description
1 polymer ?
#
loop_
_entity_poly.entity_id
_entity_poly.type
_entity_poly.pdbx_seq_one_letter_code
_entity_poly.pdbx_strand_id
1 'polypeptide(L)'
;MKLCVFVLCLSFSGFCAFSQYCHEANYIVGCFFNGTTQISLDLDGDLCLYADFENDDVALTLPPFFYVNTSQFPHLYRNALRAKKACLGAQSFIKLLKLPEVTAPEVKDPPESILYPAEEVLLEVENSLVCFVNHFYPPVITVTWTKNNRLVSEGVSTSTYISNDDQTFHCFSTLTFTPEDGDVYSCTVEHPALEEPKTQSWSEHQDLALDLYCGVGLTVALLGVAIGTFLIIKGRYGH
;
A
#
# COMPACT_ATOMS: atom_id res chain seq x y z
N MET A 1 -38.63 -67.86 -1.83
CA MET A 1 -38.76 -66.42 -1.55
C MET A 1 -37.82 -66.04 -0.42
N LYS A 2 -36.67 -65.44 -0.74
CA LYS A 2 -35.87 -64.66 0.22
C LYS A 2 -35.84 -63.24 -0.34
N LEU A 3 -36.50 -62.34 0.38
CA LEU A 3 -36.74 -60.96 -0.03
C LEU A 3 -35.43 -60.18 0.16
N CYS A 4 -34.82 -59.71 -0.94
CA CYS A 4 -33.69 -58.77 -0.90
C CYS A 4 -34.21 -57.42 -0.43
N VAL A 5 -33.83 -57.00 0.78
CA VAL A 5 -34.03 -55.64 1.26
C VAL A 5 -32.83 -54.80 0.80
N PHE A 6 -33.06 -53.93 -0.18
CA PHE A 6 -32.10 -52.89 -0.56
C PHE A 6 -32.15 -51.78 0.50
N VAL A 7 -31.10 -51.66 1.31
CA VAL A 7 -30.92 -50.49 2.17
C VAL A 7 -30.34 -49.38 1.30
N LEU A 8 -31.17 -48.39 0.97
CA LEU A 8 -30.75 -47.21 0.23
C LEU A 8 -30.04 -46.25 1.22
N CYS A 9 -28.72 -46.42 1.39
CA CYS A 9 -27.92 -45.45 2.13
C CYS A 9 -27.71 -44.21 1.24
N LEU A 10 -28.52 -43.18 1.44
CA LEU A 10 -28.23 -41.83 0.93
C LEU A 10 -27.02 -41.28 1.68
N SER A 11 -25.82 -41.54 1.20
CA SER A 11 -24.65 -40.77 1.59
C SER A 11 -24.84 -39.37 1.01
N PHE A 12 -25.24 -38.43 1.86
CA PHE A 12 -25.11 -37.01 1.55
C PHE A 12 -23.60 -36.76 1.42
N SER A 13 -23.08 -36.82 0.20
CA SER A 13 -21.72 -36.41 -0.12
C SER A 13 -21.66 -34.89 -0.01
N GLY A 14 -21.72 -34.40 1.23
CA GLY A 14 -21.21 -33.10 1.58
C GLY A 14 -19.71 -33.19 1.36
N PHE A 15 -19.27 -32.79 0.17
CA PHE A 15 -17.89 -32.42 -0.06
C PHE A 15 -17.62 -31.21 0.83
N CYS A 16 -17.26 -31.43 2.09
CA CYS A 16 -16.53 -30.44 2.86
C CYS A 16 -15.15 -30.38 2.21
N ALA A 17 -14.98 -29.45 1.27
CA ALA A 17 -13.65 -29.03 0.87
C ALA A 17 -13.04 -28.33 2.08
N PHE A 18 -12.33 -29.10 2.91
CA PHE A 18 -11.44 -28.51 3.90
C PHE A 18 -10.33 -27.82 3.12
N SER A 19 -10.40 -26.50 3.01
CA SER A 19 -9.24 -25.71 2.60
C SER A 19 -8.11 -26.03 3.57
N GLN A 20 -6.94 -26.37 3.04
CA GLN A 20 -5.73 -26.61 3.84
C GLN A 20 -5.22 -25.32 4.49
N TYR A 21 -5.73 -24.16 4.05
CA TYR A 21 -5.36 -22.83 4.51
C TYR A 21 -6.60 -22.12 5.07
N CYS A 22 -6.49 -21.63 6.31
CA CYS A 22 -7.49 -20.71 6.86
C CYS A 22 -7.29 -19.35 6.21
N HIS A 23 -8.37 -18.80 5.65
CA HIS A 23 -8.40 -17.40 5.22
C HIS A 23 -8.86 -16.53 6.39
N GLU A 24 -8.25 -15.37 6.55
CA GLU A 24 -8.58 -14.40 7.59
C GLU A 24 -9.43 -13.29 6.98
N ALA A 25 -10.65 -13.09 7.50
CA ALA A 25 -11.54 -12.02 7.06
C ALA A 25 -11.75 -11.03 8.21
N ASN A 26 -11.23 -9.81 8.04
CA ASN A 26 -11.21 -8.78 9.07
C ASN A 26 -12.19 -7.66 8.73
N TYR A 27 -13.25 -7.51 9.52
CA TYR A 27 -14.18 -6.38 9.43
C TYR A 27 -13.72 -5.27 10.38
N ILE A 28 -13.20 -4.18 9.82
CA ILE A 28 -12.54 -3.11 10.58
C ILE A 28 -13.49 -1.93 10.74
N VAL A 29 -13.54 -1.37 11.95
CA VAL A 29 -14.27 -0.13 12.27
C VAL A 29 -13.28 0.85 12.91
N GLY A 30 -12.72 1.74 12.10
CA GLY A 30 -11.80 2.79 12.52
C GLY A 30 -12.54 4.02 13.04
N CYS A 31 -12.27 4.41 14.29
CA CYS A 31 -12.91 5.54 14.99
C CYS A 31 -11.91 6.63 15.36
N PHE A 32 -11.70 7.61 14.48
CA PHE A 32 -10.62 8.57 14.62
C PHE A 32 -11.02 9.85 15.37
N PHE A 33 -10.12 10.40 16.19
CA PHE A 33 -10.44 11.55 17.06
C PHE A 33 -10.81 12.83 16.30
N ASN A 34 -10.37 12.95 15.05
CA ASN A 34 -10.77 14.01 14.11
C ASN A 34 -12.24 13.89 13.66
N GLY A 35 -12.95 12.83 14.07
CA GLY A 35 -14.35 12.57 13.76
C GLY A 35 -14.58 11.77 12.47
N THR A 36 -13.51 11.36 11.77
CA THR A 36 -13.64 10.47 10.62
C THR A 36 -13.91 9.04 11.09
N THR A 37 -14.60 8.28 10.26
CA THR A 37 -14.85 6.86 10.49
C THR A 37 -14.52 6.11 9.23
N GLN A 38 -13.79 5.01 9.37
CA GLN A 38 -13.51 4.08 8.30
C GLN A 38 -14.18 2.76 8.61
N ILE A 39 -14.82 2.16 7.60
CA ILE A 39 -15.28 0.78 7.65
C ILE A 39 -14.74 0.07 6.43
N SER A 40 -14.02 -1.01 6.64
CA SER A 40 -13.46 -1.86 5.60
C SER A 40 -13.62 -3.34 5.93
N LEU A 41 -13.47 -4.16 4.91
CA LEU A 41 -13.33 -5.60 5.03
C LEU A 41 -12.09 -6.01 4.26
N ASP A 42 -11.18 -6.65 4.96
CA ASP A 42 -9.92 -7.16 4.43
C ASP A 42 -9.97 -8.69 4.43
N LEU A 43 -9.38 -9.32 3.41
CA LEU A 43 -9.25 -10.78 3.30
C LEU A 43 -7.78 -11.12 3.09
N ASP A 44 -7.18 -11.86 4.02
CA ASP A 44 -5.75 -12.21 4.00
C ASP A 44 -4.80 -10.99 3.88
N GLY A 45 -5.23 -9.84 4.40
CA GLY A 45 -4.49 -8.57 4.33
C GLY A 45 -4.82 -7.70 3.10
N ASP A 46 -5.56 -8.24 2.13
CA ASP A 46 -6.01 -7.48 0.96
C ASP A 46 -7.36 -6.81 1.23
N LEU A 47 -7.40 -5.47 1.11
CA LEU A 47 -8.65 -4.72 1.16
C LEU A 47 -9.58 -5.24 0.08
N CYS A 48 -10.77 -5.71 0.47
CA CYS A 48 -11.80 -6.21 -0.46
C CYS A 48 -12.88 -5.17 -0.74
N LEU A 49 -13.28 -4.45 0.32
CA LEU A 49 -14.28 -3.40 0.22
C LEU A 49 -14.13 -2.38 1.33
N TYR A 50 -14.63 -1.17 1.08
CA TYR A 50 -14.78 -0.14 2.09
C TYR A 50 -16.10 0.62 1.91
N ALA A 51 -16.60 1.21 2.99
CA ALA A 51 -17.76 2.07 2.95
C ALA A 51 -17.38 3.45 2.42
N ASP A 52 -17.91 3.81 1.25
CA ASP A 52 -17.80 5.13 0.67
C ASP A 52 -18.97 5.98 1.15
N PHE A 53 -18.74 6.73 2.23
CA PHE A 53 -19.74 7.62 2.81
C PHE A 53 -20.01 8.87 2.00
N GLU A 54 -19.16 9.20 1.01
CA GLU A 54 -19.36 10.36 0.16
C GLU A 54 -20.35 10.04 -0.96
N ASN A 55 -20.25 8.84 -1.52
CA ASN A 55 -21.11 8.36 -2.60
C ASN A 55 -22.29 7.50 -2.13
N ASP A 56 -22.48 7.35 -0.82
CA ASP A 56 -23.54 6.55 -0.20
C ASP A 56 -23.56 5.07 -0.64
N ASP A 57 -22.37 4.47 -0.86
CA ASP A 57 -22.24 3.11 -1.37
C ASP A 57 -21.06 2.34 -0.72
N VAL A 58 -20.86 1.09 -1.12
CA VAL A 58 -19.69 0.27 -0.81
C VAL A 58 -18.82 0.18 -2.05
N ALA A 59 -17.60 0.66 -1.94
CA ALA A 59 -16.60 0.53 -3.00
C ALA A 59 -15.91 -0.83 -2.89
N LEU A 60 -15.82 -1.54 -4.03
CA LEU A 60 -15.10 -2.81 -4.16
C LEU A 60 -13.71 -2.55 -4.72
N THR A 61 -12.71 -3.16 -4.12
CA THR A 61 -11.30 -3.09 -4.56
C THR A 61 -10.83 -4.41 -5.19
N LEU A 62 -11.72 -5.39 -5.29
CA LEU A 62 -11.43 -6.69 -5.88
C LEU A 62 -11.12 -6.58 -7.39
N PRO A 63 -10.24 -7.44 -7.91
CA PRO A 63 -9.96 -7.50 -9.34
C PRO A 63 -11.22 -7.69 -10.22
N PRO A 64 -11.20 -7.23 -11.48
CA PRO A 64 -12.38 -7.22 -12.36
C PRO A 64 -13.00 -8.60 -12.63
N PHE A 65 -12.25 -9.69 -12.42
CA PHE A 65 -12.75 -11.05 -12.58
C PHE A 65 -13.67 -11.49 -11.43
N PHE A 66 -13.67 -10.80 -10.29
CA PHE A 66 -14.67 -10.95 -9.24
C PHE A 66 -15.84 -9.99 -9.48
N TYR A 67 -16.84 -10.45 -10.23
CA TYR A 67 -18.08 -9.68 -10.38
C TYR A 67 -18.96 -9.83 -9.14
N VAL A 68 -18.92 -8.83 -8.25
CA VAL A 68 -19.81 -8.75 -7.09
C VAL A 68 -20.76 -7.57 -7.29
N ASN A 69 -22.06 -7.85 -7.38
CA ASN A 69 -23.05 -6.80 -7.44
C ASN A 69 -23.44 -6.34 -6.02
N THR A 70 -22.93 -5.18 -5.60
CA THR A 70 -23.20 -4.58 -4.27
C THR A 70 -24.69 -4.32 -4.05
N SER A 71 -25.48 -4.08 -5.11
CA SER A 71 -26.93 -3.86 -5.03
C SER A 71 -27.69 -5.09 -4.48
N GLN A 72 -27.10 -6.28 -4.55
CA GLN A 72 -27.66 -7.51 -3.97
C GLN A 72 -27.42 -7.60 -2.46
N PHE A 73 -26.53 -6.77 -1.92
CA PHE A 73 -26.14 -6.75 -0.51
C PHE A 73 -26.37 -5.37 0.14
N PRO A 74 -27.59 -4.81 0.09
CA PRO A 74 -27.89 -3.47 0.64
C PRO A 74 -27.71 -3.39 2.16
N HIS A 75 -27.55 -4.53 2.82
CA HIS A 75 -27.25 -4.59 4.24
C HIS A 75 -25.81 -4.18 4.58
N LEU A 76 -24.86 -4.27 3.64
CA LEU A 76 -23.47 -3.90 3.88
C LEU A 76 -23.34 -2.41 4.22
N TYR A 77 -23.80 -1.54 3.31
CA TYR A 77 -23.77 -0.09 3.56
C TYR A 77 -24.61 0.29 4.79
N ARG A 78 -25.77 -0.33 4.98
CA ARG A 78 -26.61 -0.09 6.17
C ARG A 78 -25.90 -0.48 7.48
N ASN A 79 -25.13 -1.56 7.49
CA ASN A 79 -24.34 -1.97 8.64
C ASN A 79 -23.18 -1.01 8.87
N ALA A 80 -22.51 -0.53 7.81
CA ALA A 80 -21.50 0.51 7.90
C ALA A 80 -22.07 1.81 8.51
N LEU A 81 -23.27 2.25 8.10
CA LEU A 81 -23.95 3.40 8.71
C LEU A 81 -24.25 3.20 10.21
N ARG A 82 -24.61 1.98 10.62
CA ARG A 82 -24.82 1.66 12.04
C ARG A 82 -23.51 1.69 12.81
N ALA A 83 -22.44 1.13 12.26
CA ALA A 83 -21.10 1.17 12.85
C ALA A 83 -20.61 2.61 13.00
N LYS A 84 -20.80 3.46 11.98
CA LYS A 84 -20.49 4.90 12.03
C LYS A 84 -21.24 5.62 13.16
N LYS A 85 -22.53 5.36 13.34
CA LYS A 85 -23.29 5.93 14.47
C LYS A 85 -22.78 5.44 15.82
N ALA A 86 -22.48 4.15 15.94
CA ALA A 86 -21.92 3.57 17.17
C ALA A 86 -20.56 4.19 17.52
N CYS A 87 -19.70 4.38 16.51
CA CYS A 87 -18.40 5.01 16.62
C CYS A 87 -18.48 6.43 17.19
N LEU A 88 -19.31 7.28 16.60
CA LEU A 88 -19.54 8.64 17.09
C LEU A 88 -20.11 8.66 18.53
N GLY A 89 -21.00 7.72 18.84
CA GLY A 89 -21.54 7.55 20.20
C GLY A 89 -20.46 7.16 21.21
N ALA A 90 -19.62 6.19 20.86
CA ALA A 90 -18.51 5.72 21.69
C ALA A 90 -17.50 6.86 21.94
N GLN A 91 -17.11 7.59 20.91
CA GLN A 91 -16.22 8.76 21.04
C GLN A 91 -16.80 9.83 21.96
N SER A 92 -18.10 10.13 21.82
CA SER A 92 -18.78 11.12 22.69
C SER A 92 -18.78 10.67 24.16
N PHE A 93 -19.02 9.38 24.39
CA PHE A 93 -18.99 8.80 25.73
C PHE A 93 -17.58 8.80 26.33
N ILE A 94 -16.58 8.38 25.55
CA ILE A 94 -15.16 8.36 25.95
C ILE A 94 -14.68 9.76 26.33
N LYS A 95 -15.03 10.80 25.54
CA LYS A 95 -14.73 12.20 25.85
C LYS A 95 -15.33 12.66 27.19
N LEU A 96 -16.50 12.15 27.58
CA LEU A 96 -17.14 12.48 28.86
C LEU A 96 -16.38 11.89 30.06
N LEU A 97 -15.79 10.70 29.89
CA LEU A 97 -15.11 9.98 30.96
C LEU A 97 -13.79 10.63 31.40
N LYS A 98 -13.22 11.54 30.61
CA LYS A 98 -11.94 12.24 30.90
C LYS A 98 -10.83 11.29 31.38
N LEU A 99 -10.76 10.11 30.78
CA LEU A 99 -9.77 9.11 31.18
C LEU A 99 -8.36 9.58 30.84
N PRO A 100 -7.34 9.34 31.70
CA PRO A 100 -5.97 9.77 31.46
C PRO A 100 -5.43 9.33 30.10
N GLU A 101 -5.75 8.10 29.69
CA GLU A 101 -5.34 7.50 28.42
C GLU A 101 -5.93 8.22 27.20
N VAL A 102 -7.14 8.77 27.32
CA VAL A 102 -7.83 9.54 26.26
C VAL A 102 -7.29 10.96 26.19
N THR A 103 -6.76 11.49 27.30
CA THR A 103 -6.15 12.83 27.36
C THR A 103 -4.68 12.83 26.99
N ALA A 104 -4.06 11.65 26.81
CA ALA A 104 -2.70 11.55 26.35
C ALA A 104 -2.56 12.13 24.93
N PRO A 105 -1.39 12.70 24.57
CA PRO A 105 -1.13 13.09 23.20
C PRO A 105 -1.30 11.90 22.24
N GLU A 106 -1.89 12.13 21.08
CA GLU A 106 -1.99 11.12 20.03
C GLU A 106 -0.58 10.66 19.61
N VAL A 107 -0.38 9.34 19.60
CA VAL A 107 0.85 8.73 19.10
C VAL A 107 1.01 9.09 17.62
N LYS A 108 2.25 9.22 17.16
CA LYS A 108 2.57 9.64 15.81
C LYS A 108 3.70 8.79 15.26
N ASP A 109 3.42 8.06 14.20
CA ASP A 109 4.36 7.19 13.51
C ASP A 109 4.62 7.75 12.10
N PRO A 110 5.88 8.02 11.72
CA PRO A 110 6.21 8.64 10.44
C PRO A 110 6.09 7.65 9.27
N PRO A 111 5.54 8.07 8.11
CA PRO A 111 5.44 7.21 6.95
C PRO A 111 6.79 6.84 6.35
N GLU A 112 6.84 5.61 5.87
CA GLU A 112 7.80 5.18 4.85
C GLU A 112 7.12 5.24 3.49
N SER A 113 7.86 5.66 2.47
CA SER A 113 7.34 5.74 1.11
C SER A 113 8.34 5.18 0.11
N ILE A 114 7.82 4.43 -0.85
CA ILE A 114 8.57 3.92 -2.01
C ILE A 114 7.82 4.29 -3.28
N LEU A 115 8.56 4.55 -4.35
CA LEU A 115 8.03 4.92 -5.66
C LEU A 115 8.56 3.95 -6.71
N TYR A 116 7.66 3.29 -7.44
CA TYR A 116 8.01 2.29 -8.45
C TYR A 116 6.96 2.24 -9.58
N PRO A 117 7.34 1.84 -10.80
CA PRO A 117 6.37 1.62 -11.87
C PRO A 117 5.60 0.31 -11.63
N ALA A 118 4.32 0.27 -12.00
CA ALA A 118 3.47 -0.90 -11.85
C ALA A 118 3.91 -2.05 -12.77
N GLU A 119 4.38 -1.71 -13.97
CA GLU A 119 4.90 -2.64 -14.98
C GLU A 119 6.27 -2.18 -15.50
N GLU A 120 6.96 -3.04 -16.26
CA GLU A 120 8.19 -2.66 -16.95
C GLU A 120 7.96 -1.43 -17.85
N VAL A 121 8.87 -0.46 -17.79
CA VAL A 121 8.68 0.82 -18.48
C VAL A 121 9.12 0.71 -19.93
N LEU A 122 8.19 1.00 -20.84
CA LEU A 122 8.45 1.15 -22.26
C LEU A 122 8.09 2.59 -22.66
N LEU A 123 9.03 3.30 -23.29
CA LEU A 123 8.80 4.67 -23.76
C LEU A 123 7.58 4.73 -24.68
N GLU A 124 6.80 5.81 -24.57
CA GLU A 124 5.57 6.04 -25.35
C GLU A 124 4.43 5.04 -25.11
N VAL A 125 4.56 4.13 -24.14
CA VAL A 125 3.51 3.18 -23.73
C VAL A 125 2.96 3.58 -22.36
N GLU A 126 1.63 3.71 -22.25
CA GLU A 126 0.97 4.04 -20.98
C GLU A 126 1.33 3.03 -19.88
N ASN A 127 1.65 3.56 -18.69
CA ASN A 127 1.97 2.79 -17.50
C ASN A 127 1.45 3.57 -16.26
N SER A 128 1.62 3.01 -15.06
CA SER A 128 1.28 3.66 -13.80
C SER A 128 2.48 3.70 -12.87
N LEU A 129 2.76 4.84 -12.26
CA LEU A 129 3.66 4.93 -11.11
C LEU A 129 2.86 4.72 -9.83
N VAL A 130 3.41 3.93 -8.91
CA VAL A 130 2.82 3.62 -7.61
C VAL A 130 3.71 4.22 -6.52
N CYS A 131 3.13 5.10 -5.72
CA CYS A 131 3.70 5.58 -4.46
C CYS A 131 3.02 4.82 -3.32
N PHE A 132 3.71 3.80 -2.82
CA PHE A 132 3.27 3.05 -1.64
C PHE A 132 3.73 3.79 -0.39
N VAL A 133 2.79 4.16 0.47
CA VAL A 133 3.04 4.88 1.72
C VAL A 133 2.59 3.98 2.87
N ASN A 134 3.48 3.66 3.81
CA ASN A 134 3.27 2.65 4.84
C ASN A 134 3.72 3.15 6.22
N HIS A 135 3.34 2.42 7.27
CA HIS A 135 3.72 2.63 8.66
C HIS A 135 3.34 3.99 9.26
N PHE A 136 2.30 4.65 8.73
CA PHE A 136 1.88 5.95 9.23
C PHE A 136 0.75 5.85 10.25
N TYR A 137 0.82 6.71 11.25
CA TYR A 137 -0.27 6.96 12.18
C TYR A 137 -0.16 8.41 12.71
N PRO A 138 -1.24 9.18 12.84
CA PRO A 138 -2.64 8.82 12.56
C PRO A 138 -2.95 8.70 11.06
N PRO A 139 -4.12 8.14 10.67
CA PRO A 139 -4.48 7.98 9.27
C PRO A 139 -4.93 9.29 8.63
N VAL A 140 -3.97 10.18 8.41
CA VAL A 140 -4.13 11.46 7.73
C VAL A 140 -2.85 11.80 6.97
N ILE A 141 -2.90 11.63 5.66
CA ILE A 141 -1.77 11.96 4.78
C ILE A 141 -2.23 12.84 3.63
N THR A 142 -1.29 13.61 3.09
CA THR A 142 -1.45 14.27 1.79
C THR A 142 -0.37 13.75 0.87
N VAL A 143 -0.76 13.26 -0.31
CA VAL A 143 0.17 12.85 -1.35
C VAL A 143 0.03 13.78 -2.54
N THR A 144 1.13 14.37 -2.98
CA THR A 144 1.19 15.25 -4.15
C THR A 144 2.15 14.72 -5.18
N TRP A 145 1.80 14.87 -6.46
CA TRP A 145 2.59 14.39 -7.58
C TRP A 145 3.16 15.55 -8.38
N THR A 146 4.40 15.39 -8.84
CA THR A 146 5.01 16.32 -9.80
C THR A 146 5.67 15.58 -10.96
N LYS A 147 5.62 16.19 -12.15
CA LYS A 147 6.38 15.83 -13.34
C LYS A 147 7.30 17.00 -13.65
N ASN A 148 8.62 16.79 -13.65
CA ASN A 148 9.62 17.83 -13.90
C ASN A 148 9.40 19.08 -13.02
N ASN A 149 9.16 18.85 -11.71
CA ASN A 149 8.85 19.87 -10.69
C ASN A 149 7.55 20.66 -10.92
N ARG A 150 6.67 20.21 -11.81
CA ARG A 150 5.33 20.80 -12.02
C ARG A 150 4.28 19.87 -11.45
N LEU A 151 3.36 20.44 -10.68
CA LEU A 151 2.24 19.70 -10.08
C LEU A 151 1.42 18.99 -11.16
N VAL A 152 1.07 17.72 -10.92
CA VAL A 152 0.18 16.93 -11.77
C VAL A 152 -0.92 16.34 -10.90
N SER A 153 -2.16 16.48 -11.35
CA SER A 153 -3.33 15.88 -10.69
C SER A 153 -4.16 15.01 -11.63
N GLU A 154 -3.98 15.16 -12.94
CA GLU A 154 -4.60 14.28 -13.93
C GLU A 154 -3.98 12.88 -13.86
N GLY A 155 -4.82 11.83 -13.90
CA GLY A 155 -4.38 10.45 -13.77
C GLY A 155 -3.96 10.03 -12.36
N VAL A 156 -4.07 10.92 -11.36
CA VAL A 156 -3.78 10.61 -9.96
C VAL A 156 -5.01 9.97 -9.29
N SER A 157 -4.79 8.85 -8.62
CA SER A 157 -5.77 8.19 -7.74
C SER A 157 -5.10 7.79 -6.44
N THR A 158 -5.79 7.91 -5.31
CA THR A 158 -5.28 7.49 -4.01
C THR A 158 -6.30 6.57 -3.35
N SER A 159 -5.83 5.42 -2.87
CA SER A 159 -6.68 4.44 -2.17
C SER A 159 -7.16 4.98 -0.83
N THR A 160 -8.17 4.32 -0.25
CA THR A 160 -8.44 4.47 1.18
C THR A 160 -7.27 3.92 2.00
N TYR A 161 -7.27 4.19 3.31
CA TYR A 161 -6.26 3.68 4.22
C TYR A 161 -6.52 2.21 4.55
N ILE A 162 -5.48 1.41 4.64
CA ILE A 162 -5.56 -0.01 4.97
C ILE A 162 -4.82 -0.20 6.28
N SER A 163 -5.41 -0.93 7.22
CA SER A 163 -4.80 -1.14 8.53
C SER A 163 -3.74 -2.23 8.47
N ASN A 164 -2.63 -2.00 9.16
CA ASN A 164 -1.59 -2.98 9.37
C ASN A 164 -1.78 -3.72 10.72
N ASP A 165 -1.18 -4.90 10.86
CA ASP A 165 -1.18 -5.68 12.10
C ASP A 165 -0.50 -4.95 13.27
N ASP A 166 0.41 -4.01 12.97
CA ASP A 166 1.13 -3.19 13.94
C ASP A 166 0.33 -1.95 14.40
N GLN A 167 -0.94 -1.83 14.02
CA GLN A 167 -1.86 -0.71 14.30
C GLN A 167 -1.54 0.59 13.54
N THR A 168 -0.60 0.56 12.59
CA THR A 168 -0.38 1.66 11.64
C THR A 168 -1.26 1.50 10.40
N PHE A 169 -1.11 2.40 9.44
CA PHE A 169 -1.83 2.38 8.18
C PHE A 169 -0.88 2.43 6.98
N HIS A 170 -1.40 1.94 5.85
CA HIS A 170 -0.81 2.12 4.53
C HIS A 170 -1.84 2.56 3.49
N CYS A 171 -1.35 3.07 2.36
CA CYS A 171 -2.17 3.35 1.19
C CYS A 171 -1.32 3.35 -0.08
N PHE A 172 -2.00 3.38 -1.22
CA PHE A 172 -1.40 3.50 -2.53
C PHE A 172 -1.88 4.79 -3.18
N SER A 173 -0.95 5.63 -3.63
CA SER A 173 -1.25 6.69 -4.59
C SER A 173 -0.66 6.28 -5.94
N THR A 174 -1.43 6.39 -7.00
CA THR A 174 -1.04 5.99 -8.36
C THR A 174 -1.17 7.14 -9.32
N LEU A 175 -0.19 7.31 -10.21
CA LEU A 175 -0.23 8.27 -11.31
C LEU A 175 -0.17 7.50 -12.64
N THR A 176 -1.24 7.57 -13.43
CA THR A 176 -1.21 7.11 -14.83
C THR A 176 -0.37 8.07 -15.66
N PHE A 177 0.58 7.56 -16.43
CA PHE A 177 1.49 8.38 -17.23
C PHE A 177 1.94 7.66 -18.49
N THR A 178 2.43 8.44 -19.45
CA THR A 178 3.18 7.93 -20.61
C THR A 178 4.64 8.39 -20.45
N PRO A 179 5.59 7.47 -20.26
CA PRO A 179 7.00 7.80 -20.05
C PRO A 179 7.60 8.41 -21.30
N GLU A 180 8.25 9.56 -21.12
CA GLU A 180 9.09 10.21 -22.13
C GLU A 180 10.54 10.26 -21.60
N ASP A 181 11.51 10.18 -22.51
CA ASP A 181 12.93 10.27 -22.16
C ASP A 181 13.23 11.59 -21.42
N GLY A 182 13.97 11.49 -20.32
CA GLY A 182 14.35 12.63 -19.48
C GLY A 182 13.29 13.11 -18.47
N ASP A 183 12.08 12.52 -18.45
CA ASP A 183 11.09 12.84 -17.43
C ASP A 183 11.50 12.38 -16.04
N VAL A 184 11.23 13.24 -15.05
CA VAL A 184 11.37 12.93 -13.63
C VAL A 184 10.01 13.11 -12.96
N TYR A 185 9.54 12.05 -12.31
CA TYR A 185 8.31 12.05 -11.54
C TYR A 185 8.64 12.01 -10.05
N SER A 186 7.87 12.73 -9.24
CA SER A 186 8.03 12.69 -7.79
C SER A 186 6.70 12.58 -7.06
N CYS A 187 6.72 11.79 -5.99
CA CYS A 187 5.64 11.68 -5.01
C CYS A 187 6.10 12.32 -3.70
N THR A 188 5.40 13.36 -3.25
CA THR A 188 5.68 14.06 -1.99
C THR A 188 4.58 13.76 -0.97
N VAL A 189 4.98 13.22 0.17
CA VAL A 189 4.12 12.80 1.28
C VAL A 189 4.23 13.79 2.43
N GLU A 190 3.10 14.33 2.86
CA GLU A 190 2.96 15.14 4.08
C GLU A 190 2.20 14.33 5.14
N HIS A 191 2.70 14.38 6.37
CA HIS A 191 2.10 13.69 7.50
C HIS A 191 2.44 14.40 8.83
N PRO A 192 1.55 14.45 9.84
CA PRO A 192 1.79 15.17 11.11
C PRO A 192 2.95 14.67 11.97
N ALA A 193 3.52 13.50 11.64
CA ALA A 193 4.71 12.94 12.29
C ALA A 193 6.02 13.28 11.57
N LEU A 194 5.95 13.93 10.39
CA LEU A 194 7.12 14.42 9.67
C LEU A 194 7.37 15.90 10.00
N GLU A 195 8.63 16.27 10.21
CA GLU A 195 9.04 17.68 10.35
C GLU A 195 8.97 18.41 8.99
N GLU A 196 9.33 17.71 7.91
CA GLU A 196 9.28 18.20 6.53
C GLU A 196 8.65 17.13 5.60
N PRO A 197 7.99 17.53 4.50
CA PRO A 197 7.44 16.58 3.54
C PRO A 197 8.51 15.64 2.95
N LYS A 198 8.19 14.35 2.84
CA LYS A 198 9.10 13.35 2.30
C LYS A 198 8.84 13.12 0.82
N THR A 199 9.84 13.35 -0.03
CA THR A 199 9.72 13.21 -1.49
C THR A 199 10.50 12.01 -1.99
N GLN A 200 9.84 11.17 -2.78
CA GLN A 200 10.46 10.12 -3.58
C GLN A 200 10.44 10.54 -5.05
N SER A 201 11.54 10.30 -5.76
CA SER A 201 11.67 10.63 -7.18
C SER A 201 12.02 9.39 -7.98
N TRP A 202 11.46 9.32 -9.18
CA TRP A 202 11.67 8.25 -10.13
C TRP A 202 11.97 8.82 -11.52
N SER A 203 12.91 8.20 -12.20
CA SER A 203 13.25 8.43 -13.60
C SER A 203 13.73 7.12 -14.22
N GLU A 204 13.48 6.90 -15.50
CA GLU A 204 13.97 5.71 -16.23
C GLU A 204 15.50 5.51 -16.07
N HIS A 205 16.26 6.60 -15.96
CA HIS A 205 17.72 6.58 -15.96
C HIS A 205 18.38 6.29 -14.60
N GLN A 206 17.61 6.07 -13.54
CA GLN A 206 18.14 5.99 -12.18
C GLN A 206 19.10 4.80 -11.97
N ASP A 207 18.89 3.71 -12.72
CA ASP A 207 19.77 2.53 -12.69
C ASP A 207 21.07 2.73 -13.48
N LEU A 208 21.02 3.48 -14.58
CA LEU A 208 22.19 3.75 -15.44
C LEU A 208 23.28 4.55 -14.70
N ALA A 209 22.90 5.48 -13.83
CA ALA A 209 23.85 6.31 -13.09
C ALA A 209 24.67 5.51 -12.07
N LEU A 210 24.04 4.54 -11.39
CA LEU A 210 24.70 3.68 -10.41
C LEU A 210 25.65 2.69 -11.10
N ASP A 211 25.24 2.12 -12.23
CA ASP A 211 26.06 1.20 -13.03
C ASP A 211 27.30 1.89 -13.61
N LEU A 212 27.14 3.13 -14.10
CA LEU A 212 28.27 3.95 -14.57
C LEU A 212 29.25 4.25 -13.44
N TYR A 213 28.77 4.58 -12.24
CA TYR A 213 29.62 4.85 -11.08
C TYR A 213 30.42 3.61 -10.65
N CYS A 214 29.76 2.45 -10.57
CA CYS A 214 30.40 1.17 -10.27
C CYS A 214 31.44 0.78 -11.32
N GLY A 215 31.12 0.95 -12.62
CA GLY A 215 32.03 0.66 -13.72
C GLY A 215 33.29 1.53 -13.70
N VAL A 216 33.13 2.85 -13.52
CA VAL A 216 34.27 3.78 -13.42
C VAL A 216 35.10 3.49 -12.16
N GLY A 217 34.46 3.26 -11.01
CA GLY A 217 35.15 2.90 -9.78
C GLY A 217 36.02 1.65 -9.91
N LEU A 218 35.48 0.59 -10.54
CA LEU A 218 36.22 -0.65 -10.79
C LEU A 218 37.41 -0.46 -11.72
N THR A 219 37.26 0.31 -12.81
CA THR A 219 38.37 0.54 -13.75
C THR A 219 39.53 1.32 -13.12
N VAL A 220 39.23 2.36 -12.33
CA VAL A 220 40.24 3.15 -11.61
C VAL A 220 40.96 2.30 -10.57
N ALA A 221 40.23 1.45 -9.83
CA ALA A 221 40.83 0.55 -8.85
C ALA A 221 41.80 -0.45 -9.51
N LEU A 222 41.41 -1.07 -10.62
CA LEU A 222 42.27 -2.01 -11.36
C LEU A 222 43.53 -1.33 -11.91
N LEU A 223 43.41 -0.12 -12.45
CA LEU A 223 44.56 0.66 -12.90
C LEU A 223 45.50 1.00 -11.75
N GLY A 224 44.97 1.39 -10.59
CA GLY A 224 45.76 1.64 -9.39
C GLY A 224 46.54 0.42 -8.93
N VAL A 225 45.92 -0.77 -8.93
CA VAL A 225 46.58 -2.04 -8.60
C VAL A 225 47.68 -2.38 -9.61
N ALA A 226 47.41 -2.23 -10.91
CA ALA A 226 48.40 -2.50 -11.96
C ALA A 226 49.62 -1.57 -11.87
N ILE A 227 49.40 -0.27 -11.66
CA ILE A 227 50.48 0.70 -11.50
C ILE A 227 51.26 0.43 -10.21
N GLY A 228 50.58 0.17 -9.09
CA GLY A 228 51.21 -0.13 -7.82
C GLY A 228 52.08 -1.38 -7.87
N THR A 229 51.57 -2.47 -8.46
CA THR A 229 52.33 -3.71 -8.65
C THR A 229 53.54 -3.51 -9.55
N PHE A 230 53.40 -2.76 -10.65
CA PHE A 230 54.53 -2.41 -11.53
C PHE A 230 55.62 -1.64 -10.79
N LEU A 231 55.26 -0.62 -10.01
CA LEU A 231 56.21 0.17 -9.22
C LEU A 231 56.92 -0.67 -8.15
N ILE A 232 56.21 -1.58 -7.48
CA ILE A 232 56.79 -2.51 -6.50
C ILE A 232 57.79 -3.45 -7.18
N ILE A 233 57.42 -4.06 -8.31
CA ILE A 233 58.31 -4.97 -9.06
C ILE A 233 59.55 -4.20 -9.51
N LYS A 234 59.39 -3.01 -10.12
CA LYS A 234 60.51 -2.19 -10.56
C LYS A 234 61.42 -1.76 -9.40
N GLY A 235 60.85 -1.44 -8.23
CA GLY A 235 61.62 -1.12 -7.03
C GLY A 235 62.37 -2.32 -6.42
N ARG A 236 61.90 -3.55 -6.65
CA ARG A 236 62.57 -4.78 -6.16
C ARG A 236 63.66 -5.32 -7.09
N TYR A 237 63.55 -5.07 -8.39
CA TYR A 237 64.48 -5.58 -9.42
C TYR A 237 65.37 -4.49 -10.05
N GLY A 238 65.18 -3.23 -9.69
CA GLY A 238 66.04 -2.11 -10.10
C GLY A 238 67.18 -1.88 -9.11
N HIS A 239 68.13 -2.81 -9.04
CA HIS A 239 69.47 -2.60 -8.48
C HIS A 239 70.49 -3.32 -9.36
#